data_AF-C4N7V2-F1
#
_entry.id   AF-C4N7V2-F1
#
_cell.length_a   1.000
_cell.length_b   1.000
_cell.length_c   1.000
_cell.angle_alpha   90.00
_cell.angle_beta   90.00
_cell.angle_gamma   90.00
#
_symmetry.space_group_name_H-M   'P 1'
#
loop_
_entity.id
_entity.type
_entity.pdbx_description
1 polymer ?
#
loop_
_entity_poly.entity_id
_entity_poly.type
_entity_poly.pdbx_seq_one_letter_code
_entity_poly.pdbx_strand_id
1 'polypeptide(L)'
;VVDRRAIQLPARAARPARQAHLELRFGAIELARPQSKFLRHLPKSLPLAVVDVCEINAGPGAEPLHWRLITSHEIATVDDAWRIVEWYKQRWIIEQFFRVLKTQGLKLEDSQIGTADRLLKLVAIAAKAAVITIQLLQARDGGQQPIRVAFNDNEINALAALNRQLEARSKRLKNPHPPDSLTWAAWIIGRLGGW
;
A
#
# COMPACT_ATOMS: atom_id res chain seq x y z
N VAL A 1 26.72 -12.81 -2.67
CA VAL A 1 25.40 -12.63 -3.30
C VAL A 1 24.71 -13.97 -3.19
N VAL A 2 23.50 -14.00 -2.63
CA VAL A 2 22.78 -15.26 -2.42
C VAL A 2 21.79 -15.52 -3.56
N ASP A 3 21.15 -14.48 -4.09
CA ASP A 3 20.23 -14.59 -5.24
C ASP A 3 20.12 -13.27 -6.00
N ARG A 4 19.53 -13.31 -7.20
CA ARG A 4 19.23 -12.15 -8.04
C ARG A 4 17.81 -12.20 -8.57
N ARG A 5 17.05 -11.11 -8.46
CA ARG A 5 15.71 -10.98 -9.08
C ARG A 5 15.51 -9.60 -9.69
N ALA A 6 14.70 -9.55 -10.74
CA ALA A 6 14.19 -8.31 -11.28
C ALA A 6 12.87 -7.94 -10.58
N ILE A 7 12.74 -6.70 -10.13
CA ILE A 7 11.48 -6.18 -9.59
C ILE A 7 11.01 -4.97 -10.38
N GLN A 8 9.68 -4.77 -10.42
CA GLN A 8 9.08 -3.56 -10.96
C GLN A 8 9.07 -2.48 -9.89
N LEU A 9 9.68 -1.33 -10.21
CA LEU A 9 9.60 -0.12 -9.40
C LEU A 9 8.55 0.82 -10.02
N PRO A 10 7.58 1.30 -9.23
CA PRO A 10 6.59 2.24 -9.73
C PRO A 10 7.24 3.60 -10.03
N ALA A 11 6.58 4.38 -10.89
CA ALA A 11 6.97 5.76 -11.14
C ALA A 11 6.93 6.58 -9.84
N ARG A 12 7.90 7.47 -9.69
CA ARG A 12 7.98 8.52 -8.66
C ARG A 12 8.18 9.86 -9.36
N ALA A 13 7.94 10.96 -8.65
CA ALA A 13 7.94 12.32 -9.21
C ALA A 13 9.00 12.56 -10.32
N ALA A 14 10.28 12.34 -10.01
CA ALA A 14 11.38 12.54 -10.96
C ALA A 14 11.98 11.23 -11.52
N ARG A 15 11.34 10.07 -11.31
CA ARG A 15 11.88 8.76 -11.74
C ARG A 15 10.76 7.94 -12.41
N PRO A 16 10.87 7.62 -13.71
CA PRO A 16 9.87 6.80 -14.38
C PRO A 16 9.80 5.40 -13.77
N ALA A 17 8.66 4.73 -13.98
CA ALA A 17 8.54 3.32 -13.66
C ALA A 17 9.60 2.55 -14.44
N ARG A 18 10.26 1.59 -13.79
CA ARG A 18 11.35 0.82 -14.41
C ARG A 18 11.52 -0.53 -13.73
N GLN A 19 12.07 -1.48 -14.48
CA GLN A 19 12.55 -2.73 -13.93
C GLN A 19 13.94 -2.51 -13.31
N ALA A 20 14.14 -3.01 -12.09
CA ALA A 20 15.43 -2.97 -11.39
C ALA A 20 15.92 -4.40 -11.15
N HIS A 21 17.16 -4.69 -11.52
CA HIS A 21 17.81 -5.97 -11.25
C HIS A 21 18.53 -5.88 -9.92
N LEU A 22 18.15 -6.73 -8.97
CA LEU A 22 18.59 -6.64 -7.59
C LEU A 22 19.39 -7.87 -7.20
N GLU A 23 20.50 -7.66 -6.50
CA GLU A 23 21.23 -8.67 -5.74
C GLU A 23 20.74 -8.69 -4.31
N LEU A 24 20.48 -9.89 -3.79
CA LEU A 24 20.03 -10.09 -2.42
C LEU A 24 21.08 -10.84 -1.59
N ARG A 25 21.22 -10.41 -0.34
CA ARG A 25 22.00 -11.05 0.72
C ARG A 25 21.16 -11.00 1.99
N PHE A 26 21.26 -12.01 2.83
CA PHE A 26 20.61 -12.00 4.13
C PHE A 26 21.43 -12.77 5.15
N GLY A 27 21.17 -12.53 6.43
CA GLY A 27 21.82 -13.24 7.52
C GLY A 27 21.23 -12.89 8.88
N ALA A 28 21.57 -13.69 9.89
CA ALA A 28 21.24 -13.40 11.28
C ALA A 28 22.21 -12.36 11.87
N ILE A 29 21.70 -11.53 12.76
CA ILE A 29 22.47 -10.55 13.52
C ILE A 29 22.04 -10.58 14.99
N GLU A 30 22.96 -10.21 15.88
CA GLU A 30 22.67 -9.94 17.29
C GLU A 30 22.76 -8.44 17.52
N LEU A 31 21.62 -7.78 17.71
CA LEU A 31 21.59 -6.35 17.98
C LEU A 31 21.88 -6.11 19.45
N ALA A 32 23.08 -5.58 19.75
CA ALA A 32 23.45 -5.23 21.12
C ALA A 32 22.55 -4.12 21.67
N ARG A 33 22.11 -4.29 22.90
CA ARG A 33 21.39 -3.25 23.64
C ARG A 33 22.27 -2.01 23.81
N PRO A 34 21.77 -0.79 23.59
CA PRO A 34 22.52 0.43 23.86
C PRO A 34 22.98 0.51 25.33
N GLN A 35 24.14 1.11 25.58
CA GLN A 35 24.76 1.17 26.92
C GLN A 35 24.09 2.16 27.89
N SER A 36 22.92 2.67 27.55
CA SER A 36 22.17 3.63 28.39
C SER A 36 21.72 2.99 29.70
N LYS A 37 21.88 3.74 30.82
CA LYS A 37 21.47 3.30 32.16
C LYS A 37 19.96 2.99 32.23
N PHE A 38 19.14 3.71 31.47
CA PHE A 38 17.69 3.54 31.44
C PHE A 38 17.24 2.24 30.79
N LEU A 39 18.08 1.62 29.95
CA LEU A 39 17.74 0.40 29.21
C LEU A 39 18.23 -0.88 29.89
N ARG A 40 18.88 -0.79 31.07
CA ARG A 40 19.49 -1.95 31.76
C ARG A 40 18.53 -3.10 32.07
N HIS A 41 17.23 -2.83 32.09
CA HIS A 41 16.16 -3.82 32.30
C HIS A 41 15.87 -4.69 31.06
N LEU A 42 16.28 -4.27 29.85
CA LEU A 42 16.09 -5.04 28.61
C LEU A 42 17.16 -6.14 28.44
N PRO A 43 16.97 -7.14 27.55
CA PRO A 43 18.00 -8.13 27.23
C PRO A 43 19.31 -7.50 26.74
N LYS A 44 20.45 -8.19 26.91
CA LYS A 44 21.78 -7.68 26.48
C LYS A 44 21.91 -7.59 24.95
N SER A 45 21.24 -8.47 24.22
CA SER A 45 21.13 -8.44 22.77
C SER A 45 19.75 -8.93 22.34
N LEU A 46 19.40 -8.66 21.08
CA LEU A 46 18.21 -9.15 20.42
C LEU A 46 18.59 -9.86 19.12
N PRO A 47 18.26 -11.16 18.96
CA PRO A 47 18.43 -11.85 17.68
C PRO A 47 17.47 -11.25 16.64
N LEU A 48 18.01 -10.89 15.48
CA LEU A 48 17.27 -10.35 14.34
C LEU A 48 17.83 -10.91 13.04
N ALA A 49 17.14 -10.66 11.93
CA ALA A 49 17.66 -10.90 10.60
C ALA A 49 17.89 -9.57 9.85
N VAL A 50 18.86 -9.57 8.95
CA VAL A 50 19.09 -8.48 8.00
C VAL A 50 18.91 -9.00 6.57
N VAL A 51 18.25 -8.19 5.74
CA VAL A 51 18.18 -8.37 4.28
C VAL A 51 18.81 -7.15 3.63
N ASP A 52 19.88 -7.37 2.88
CA ASP A 52 20.57 -6.36 2.09
C ASP A 52 20.25 -6.61 0.62
N VAL A 53 19.66 -5.62 -0.03
CA VAL A 53 19.24 -5.69 -1.44
C VAL A 53 19.78 -4.48 -2.18
N CYS A 54 20.62 -4.72 -3.17
CA CYS A 54 21.28 -3.68 -3.94
C CYS A 54 21.01 -3.87 -5.43
N GLU A 55 20.71 -2.78 -6.11
CA GLU A 55 20.53 -2.77 -7.55
C GLU A 55 21.86 -2.86 -8.27
N ILE A 56 21.91 -3.77 -9.24
CA ILE A 56 23.03 -3.93 -10.15
C ILE A 56 22.73 -3.22 -11.47
N ASN A 57 23.77 -2.61 -12.05
CA ASN A 57 23.70 -1.96 -13.36
C ASN A 57 22.55 -0.94 -13.47
N ALA A 58 22.39 -0.07 -12.46
CA ALA A 58 21.45 1.04 -12.54
C ALA A 58 21.75 1.87 -13.81
N GLY A 59 20.71 2.28 -14.52
CA GLY A 59 20.85 3.04 -15.76
C GLY A 59 21.62 4.36 -15.58
N PRO A 60 22.17 4.95 -16.66
CA PRO A 60 22.94 6.19 -16.58
C PRO A 60 22.18 7.29 -15.84
N GLY A 61 22.80 7.90 -14.83
CA GLY A 61 22.21 8.97 -14.02
C GLY A 61 21.17 8.52 -12.98
N ALA A 62 20.86 7.22 -12.89
CA ALA A 62 20.00 6.69 -11.84
C ALA A 62 20.83 6.31 -10.60
N GLU A 63 20.46 6.86 -9.44
CA GLU A 63 20.96 6.37 -8.16
C GLU A 63 20.47 4.93 -7.93
N PRO A 64 21.39 3.95 -7.74
CA PRO A 64 21.02 2.56 -7.52
C PRO A 64 20.15 2.40 -6.27
N LEU A 65 19.14 1.55 -6.34
CA LEU A 65 18.38 1.14 -5.16
C LEU A 65 19.30 0.37 -4.21
N HIS A 66 19.33 0.75 -2.93
CA HIS A 66 19.98 -0.02 -1.88
C HIS A 66 19.11 -0.03 -0.62
N TRP A 67 18.59 -1.20 -0.25
CA TRP A 67 17.81 -1.40 0.96
C TRP A 67 18.56 -2.29 1.93
N ARG A 68 18.69 -1.82 3.17
CA ARG A 68 19.15 -2.60 4.33
C ARG A 68 17.99 -2.70 5.32
N LEU A 69 17.34 -3.86 5.31
CA LEU A 69 16.13 -4.13 6.06
C LEU A 69 16.48 -4.99 7.27
N ILE A 70 16.14 -4.51 8.47
CA ILE A 70 16.26 -5.29 9.69
C ILE A 70 14.86 -5.79 10.05
N THR A 71 14.74 -7.06 10.40
CA THR A 71 13.46 -7.70 10.67
C THR A 71 13.53 -8.69 11.82
N SER A 72 12.42 -8.84 12.53
CA SER A 72 12.20 -9.89 13.54
C SER A 72 11.63 -11.17 12.94
N HIS A 73 11.31 -11.18 11.63
CA HIS A 73 10.90 -12.39 10.94
C HIS A 73 12.09 -13.34 10.78
N GLU A 74 11.85 -14.62 11.01
CA GLU A 74 12.83 -15.66 10.72
C GLU A 74 13.04 -15.78 9.20
N ILE A 75 14.30 -15.95 8.79
CA ILE A 75 14.67 -16.11 7.39
C ILE A 75 15.52 -17.37 7.26
N ALA A 76 14.87 -18.48 6.89
CA ALA A 76 15.53 -19.76 6.68
C ALA A 76 15.93 -19.95 5.21
N THR A 77 15.22 -19.32 4.28
CA THR A 77 15.39 -19.51 2.85
C THR A 77 15.55 -18.19 2.09
N VAL A 78 16.02 -18.29 0.85
CA VAL A 78 16.09 -17.16 -0.09
C VAL A 78 14.70 -16.57 -0.35
N ASP A 79 13.66 -17.42 -0.44
CA ASP A 79 12.29 -16.98 -0.67
C ASP A 79 11.71 -16.21 0.52
N ASP A 80 12.08 -16.57 1.75
CA ASP A 80 11.72 -15.79 2.94
C ASP A 80 12.34 -14.39 2.88
N ALA A 81 13.60 -14.27 2.46
CA ALA A 81 14.25 -12.98 2.31
C ALA A 81 13.56 -12.11 1.25
N TRP A 82 13.19 -12.69 0.09
CA TRP A 82 12.42 -11.97 -0.92
C TRP A 82 11.02 -11.58 -0.45
N ARG A 83 10.39 -12.38 0.43
CA ARG A 83 9.11 -12.01 1.05
C ARG A 83 9.23 -10.74 1.89
N ILE A 84 10.34 -10.57 2.63
CA ILE A 84 10.61 -9.32 3.35
C ILE A 84 10.70 -8.13 2.39
N VAL A 85 11.35 -8.30 1.23
CA VAL A 85 11.44 -7.27 0.19
C VAL A 85 10.06 -6.93 -0.35
N GLU A 86 9.23 -7.94 -0.64
CA GLU A 86 7.86 -7.75 -1.13
C GLU A 86 6.97 -7.03 -0.12
N TRP A 87 7.09 -7.34 1.17
CA TRP A 87 6.42 -6.59 2.24
C TRP A 87 6.93 -5.16 2.34
N TYR A 88 8.25 -4.95 2.25
CA TYR A 88 8.82 -3.61 2.31
C TYR A 88 8.39 -2.73 1.12
N LYS A 89 8.19 -3.31 -0.07
CA LYS A 89 7.63 -2.60 -1.23
C LYS A 89 6.24 -2.02 -0.93
N GLN A 90 5.45 -2.66 -0.06
CA GLN A 90 4.13 -2.16 0.34
C GLN A 90 4.19 -0.93 1.27
N ARG A 91 5.36 -0.57 1.81
CA ARG A 91 5.53 0.59 2.70
C ARG A 91 4.99 1.89 2.07
N TRP A 92 5.05 2.02 0.75
CA TRP A 92 4.57 3.21 0.04
C TRP A 92 3.05 3.46 0.18
N ILE A 93 2.26 2.43 0.53
CA ILE A 93 0.81 2.56 0.72
C ILE A 93 0.48 3.61 1.78
N ILE A 94 1.26 3.72 2.87
CA ILE A 94 1.00 4.73 3.90
C ILE A 94 1.21 6.15 3.39
N GLU A 95 2.13 6.35 2.47
CA GLU A 95 2.35 7.67 1.85
C GLU A 95 1.23 8.00 0.86
N GLN A 96 0.68 6.99 0.17
CA GLN A 96 -0.54 7.18 -0.62
C GLN A 96 -1.74 7.54 0.27
N PHE A 97 -1.87 6.89 1.43
CA PHE A 97 -2.87 7.25 2.43
C PHE A 97 -2.79 8.73 2.84
N PHE A 98 -1.60 9.21 3.21
CA PHE A 98 -1.45 10.63 3.56
C PHE A 98 -1.66 11.57 2.37
N ARG A 99 -1.27 11.19 1.15
CA ARG A 99 -1.54 11.98 -0.06
C ARG A 99 -3.04 12.12 -0.33
N VAL A 100 -3.79 11.02 -0.28
CA VAL A 100 -5.26 11.04 -0.46
C VAL A 100 -5.94 11.84 0.65
N LEU A 101 -5.47 11.71 1.89
CA LEU A 101 -6.04 12.42 3.04
C LEU A 101 -5.79 13.94 2.95
N LYS A 102 -4.59 14.36 2.56
CA LYS A 102 -4.15 15.75 2.69
C LYS A 102 -4.21 16.54 1.39
N THR A 103 -3.54 16.11 0.32
CA THR A 103 -3.22 17.00 -0.80
C THR A 103 -3.85 16.61 -2.14
N GLN A 104 -4.12 15.32 -2.37
CA GLN A 104 -4.60 14.77 -3.64
C GLN A 104 -5.95 14.04 -3.53
N GLY A 105 -6.75 14.39 -2.52
CA GLY A 105 -8.08 13.82 -2.35
C GLY A 105 -8.95 14.71 -1.47
N LEU A 106 -8.97 14.43 -0.17
CA LEU A 106 -9.93 14.99 0.78
C LEU A 106 -9.59 16.40 1.26
N LYS A 107 -8.39 16.91 0.96
CA LYS A 107 -7.97 18.28 1.31
C LYS A 107 -8.17 18.61 2.78
N LEU A 108 -7.88 17.64 3.66
CA LEU A 108 -8.19 17.76 5.09
C LEU A 108 -7.58 19.01 5.74
N GLU A 109 -6.38 19.40 5.28
CA GLU A 109 -5.66 20.58 5.81
C GLU A 109 -6.27 21.91 5.35
N ASP A 110 -7.14 21.92 4.33
CA ASP A 110 -7.86 23.11 3.86
C ASP A 110 -9.17 23.36 4.67
N SER A 111 -9.53 22.44 5.56
CA SER A 111 -10.74 22.51 6.39
C SER A 111 -10.76 23.77 7.26
N GLN A 112 -11.88 24.50 7.24
CA GLN A 112 -12.11 25.69 8.06
C GLN A 112 -12.73 25.37 9.44
N ILE A 113 -12.65 24.11 9.89
CA ILE A 113 -13.16 23.73 11.22
C ILE A 113 -12.28 24.35 12.31
N GLY A 114 -12.87 25.28 13.07
CA GLY A 114 -12.14 26.08 14.07
C GLY A 114 -11.93 25.43 15.44
N THR A 115 -12.35 24.19 15.68
CA THR A 115 -12.14 23.52 16.99
C THR A 115 -11.47 22.16 16.86
N ALA A 116 -10.57 21.86 17.79
CA ALA A 116 -9.79 20.62 17.81
C ALA A 116 -10.70 19.37 17.81
N ASP A 117 -11.73 19.35 18.67
CA ASP A 117 -12.65 18.21 18.77
C ASP A 117 -13.40 17.91 17.47
N ARG A 118 -13.81 18.96 16.75
CA ARG A 118 -14.49 18.80 15.46
C ARG A 118 -13.50 18.39 14.37
N LEU A 119 -12.29 18.92 14.41
CA LEU A 119 -11.23 18.54 13.48
C LEU A 119 -10.87 17.06 13.64
N LEU A 120 -10.73 16.56 14.87
CA LEU A 120 -10.47 15.14 15.15
C LEU A 120 -11.55 14.22 14.56
N LYS A 121 -12.82 14.60 14.70
CA LYS A 121 -13.94 13.85 14.10
C LYS A 121 -13.87 13.86 12.57
N LEU A 122 -13.56 15.01 11.96
CA LEU A 122 -13.38 15.11 10.51
C LEU A 122 -12.19 14.25 10.05
N VAL A 123 -11.06 14.28 10.76
CA VAL A 123 -9.88 13.46 10.47
C VAL A 123 -10.25 11.97 10.47
N ALA A 124 -11.02 11.50 11.45
CA ALA A 124 -11.44 10.11 11.52
C ALA A 124 -12.31 9.70 10.31
N ILE A 125 -13.29 10.53 9.95
CA ILE A 125 -14.15 10.29 8.78
C ILE A 125 -13.33 10.30 7.49
N ALA A 126 -12.45 11.29 7.34
CA ALA A 126 -11.59 11.45 6.17
C ALA A 126 -10.58 10.30 6.05
N ALA A 127 -10.00 9.83 7.15
CA ALA A 127 -9.12 8.68 7.17
C ALA A 127 -9.84 7.41 6.68
N LYS A 128 -11.08 7.15 7.15
CA LYS A 128 -11.89 6.03 6.66
C LYS A 128 -12.13 6.16 5.15
N ALA A 129 -12.55 7.33 4.68
CA ALA A 129 -12.79 7.58 3.25
C ALA A 129 -11.53 7.42 2.39
N ALA A 130 -10.36 7.85 2.89
CA ALA A 130 -9.08 7.68 2.23
C ALA A 130 -8.69 6.20 2.09
N VAL A 131 -8.89 5.40 3.14
CA VAL A 131 -8.65 3.94 3.09
C VAL A 131 -9.55 3.27 2.06
N ILE A 132 -10.86 3.55 2.08
CA ILE A 132 -11.82 2.98 1.12
C ILE A 132 -11.42 3.38 -0.32
N THR A 133 -11.07 4.65 -0.55
CA THR A 133 -10.60 5.13 -1.86
C THR A 133 -9.39 4.33 -2.35
N ILE A 134 -8.42 4.07 -1.49
CA ILE A 134 -7.22 3.28 -1.83
C ILE A 134 -7.58 1.82 -2.11
N GLN A 135 -8.47 1.21 -1.32
CA GLN A 135 -8.94 -0.15 -1.53
C GLN A 135 -9.65 -0.30 -2.88
N LEU A 136 -10.50 0.66 -3.26
CA LEU A 136 -11.17 0.70 -4.56
C LEU A 136 -10.16 0.83 -5.71
N LEU A 137 -9.17 1.71 -5.57
CA LEU A 137 -8.11 1.87 -6.57
C LEU A 137 -7.29 0.58 -6.74
N GLN A 138 -6.95 -0.10 -5.64
CA GLN A 138 -6.23 -1.37 -5.67
C GLN A 138 -7.06 -2.51 -6.26
N ALA A 139 -8.38 -2.50 -6.07
CA ALA A 139 -9.28 -3.49 -6.64
C ALA A 139 -9.52 -3.29 -8.14
N ARG A 140 -9.31 -2.07 -8.67
CA ARG A 140 -9.64 -1.67 -10.06
C ARG A 140 -9.12 -2.65 -11.12
N ASP A 141 -7.92 -3.19 -10.93
CA ASP A 141 -7.27 -4.04 -11.93
C ASP A 141 -7.65 -5.53 -11.79
N GLY A 142 -8.80 -5.84 -11.18
CA GLY A 142 -9.38 -7.19 -11.13
C GLY A 142 -9.23 -7.95 -9.81
N GLY A 143 -9.02 -7.24 -8.71
CA GLY A 143 -8.91 -7.85 -7.37
C GLY A 143 -10.17 -8.61 -6.92
N GLN A 144 -9.99 -9.73 -6.19
CA GLN A 144 -11.11 -10.55 -5.70
C GLN A 144 -11.46 -10.26 -4.23
N GLN A 145 -11.10 -9.08 -3.72
CA GLN A 145 -11.40 -8.72 -2.34
C GLN A 145 -12.92 -8.64 -2.13
N PRO A 146 -13.45 -9.21 -1.03
CA PRO A 146 -14.88 -9.11 -0.73
C PRO A 146 -15.33 -7.67 -0.56
N ILE A 147 -16.47 -7.31 -1.15
CA ILE A 147 -17.08 -5.97 -1.06
C ILE A 147 -17.31 -5.53 0.39
N ARG A 148 -17.56 -6.50 1.28
CA ARG A 148 -17.81 -6.32 2.72
C ARG A 148 -16.61 -5.78 3.50
N VAL A 149 -15.41 -5.78 2.91
CA VAL A 149 -14.22 -5.16 3.52
C VAL A 149 -14.36 -3.64 3.59
N ALA A 150 -15.13 -3.02 2.68
CA ALA A 150 -15.31 -1.57 2.64
C ALA A 150 -16.77 -1.12 2.82
N PHE A 151 -17.74 -1.96 2.44
CA PHE A 151 -19.16 -1.57 2.39
C PHE A 151 -20.04 -2.47 3.26
N ASN A 152 -21.01 -1.87 3.93
CA ASN A 152 -22.06 -2.58 4.65
C ASN A 152 -23.24 -2.96 3.73
N ASP A 153 -24.21 -3.73 4.22
CA ASP A 153 -25.36 -4.21 3.43
C ASP A 153 -26.19 -3.08 2.80
N ASN A 154 -26.39 -1.97 3.51
CA ASN A 154 -27.14 -0.84 2.98
C ASN A 154 -26.40 -0.16 1.83
N GLU A 155 -25.08 0.02 1.97
CA GLU A 155 -24.21 0.57 0.92
C GLU A 155 -24.15 -0.38 -0.30
N ILE A 156 -24.08 -1.68 -0.09
CA ILE A 156 -24.10 -2.69 -1.17
C ILE A 156 -25.43 -2.65 -1.91
N ASN A 157 -26.56 -2.57 -1.20
CA ASN A 157 -27.88 -2.45 -1.81
C ASN A 157 -28.01 -1.15 -2.62
N ALA A 158 -27.46 -0.03 -2.12
CA ALA A 158 -27.41 1.23 -2.86
C ALA A 158 -26.56 1.10 -4.12
N LEU A 159 -25.37 0.49 -4.04
CA LEU A 159 -24.53 0.20 -5.19
C LEU A 159 -25.25 -0.69 -6.22
N ALA A 160 -26.04 -1.67 -5.78
CA ALA A 160 -26.80 -2.54 -6.68
C ALA A 160 -27.92 -1.79 -7.41
N ALA A 161 -28.57 -0.83 -6.75
CA ALA A 161 -29.52 0.06 -7.39
C ALA A 161 -28.82 0.97 -8.42
N LEU A 162 -27.66 1.55 -8.06
CA LEU A 162 -26.88 2.40 -8.95
C LEU A 162 -26.34 1.63 -10.16
N ASN A 163 -25.85 0.41 -9.98
CA ASN A 163 -25.38 -0.43 -11.08
C ASN A 163 -26.48 -0.63 -12.13
N ARG A 164 -27.70 -0.95 -11.71
CA ARG A 164 -28.85 -1.11 -12.62
C ARG A 164 -29.19 0.16 -13.40
N GLN A 165 -28.96 1.34 -12.82
CA GLN A 165 -29.20 2.62 -13.49
C GLN A 165 -28.07 2.98 -14.47
N LEU A 166 -26.83 2.66 -14.11
CA LEU A 166 -25.63 3.00 -14.88
C LEU A 166 -25.33 2.02 -16.01
N GLU A 167 -25.80 0.77 -15.90
CA GLU A 167 -25.71 -0.20 -16.98
C GLU A 167 -26.58 0.25 -18.17
N ALA A 168 -25.93 0.57 -19.29
CA ALA A 168 -26.64 0.90 -20.52
C ALA A 168 -27.07 -0.37 -21.27
N ARG A 169 -27.90 -0.19 -22.31
CA ARG A 169 -28.37 -1.30 -23.17
C ARG A 169 -27.26 -2.04 -23.92
N SER A 170 -26.08 -1.44 -24.10
CA SER A 170 -24.98 -2.07 -24.84
C SER A 170 -24.12 -2.97 -23.94
N LYS A 171 -23.68 -4.12 -24.47
CA LYS A 171 -22.82 -5.08 -23.73
C LYS A 171 -21.51 -4.48 -23.22
N ARG A 172 -21.00 -3.41 -23.85
CA ARG A 172 -19.74 -2.73 -23.45
C ARG A 172 -19.89 -1.87 -22.19
N LEU A 173 -21.12 -1.60 -21.76
CA LEU A 173 -21.43 -0.75 -20.61
C LEU A 173 -22.04 -1.56 -19.44
N LYS A 174 -21.88 -2.89 -19.47
CA LYS A 174 -22.23 -3.76 -18.35
C LYS A 174 -21.06 -3.93 -17.42
N ASN A 175 -21.32 -4.02 -16.13
CA ASN A 175 -20.30 -4.27 -15.13
C ASN A 175 -19.82 -5.73 -15.28
N PRO A 176 -18.53 -5.99 -15.59
CA PRO A 176 -18.04 -7.34 -15.82
C PRO A 176 -17.67 -8.09 -14.53
N HIS A 177 -17.75 -7.43 -13.37
CA HIS A 177 -17.21 -7.94 -12.12
C HIS A 177 -18.27 -8.64 -11.25
N PRO A 178 -17.88 -9.61 -10.41
CA PRO A 178 -18.79 -10.26 -9.46
C PRO A 178 -19.41 -9.27 -8.46
N PRO A 179 -20.73 -9.26 -8.23
CA PRO A 179 -21.40 -8.29 -7.34
C PRO A 179 -20.94 -8.26 -5.88
N ASP A 180 -20.29 -9.32 -5.42
CA ASP A 180 -19.73 -9.48 -4.08
C ASP A 180 -18.27 -9.03 -3.97
N SER A 181 -17.71 -8.44 -5.03
CA SER A 181 -16.31 -7.98 -5.08
C SER A 181 -16.15 -6.46 -4.96
N LEU A 182 -14.99 -6.02 -4.43
CA LEU A 182 -14.64 -4.60 -4.43
C LEU A 182 -14.46 -4.03 -5.84
N THR A 183 -14.01 -4.83 -6.81
CA THR A 183 -13.87 -4.35 -8.20
C THR A 183 -15.21 -4.00 -8.82
N TRP A 184 -16.28 -4.73 -8.48
CA TRP A 184 -17.65 -4.38 -8.88
C TRP A 184 -18.08 -3.02 -8.32
N ALA A 185 -17.80 -2.75 -7.04
CA ALA A 185 -18.05 -1.45 -6.44
C ALA A 185 -17.18 -0.34 -7.06
N ALA A 186 -15.90 -0.62 -7.31
CA ALA A 186 -14.96 0.32 -7.93
C ALA A 186 -15.41 0.73 -9.34
N TRP A 187 -15.93 -0.21 -10.13
CA TRP A 187 -16.50 0.08 -11.45
C TRP A 187 -17.69 1.05 -11.34
N ILE A 188 -18.65 0.78 -10.45
CA ILE A 188 -19.83 1.63 -10.25
C ILE A 188 -19.44 3.05 -9.83
N ILE A 189 -18.57 3.16 -8.83
CA ILE A 189 -18.12 4.45 -8.30
C ILE A 189 -17.30 5.22 -9.36
N GLY A 190 -16.46 4.52 -10.12
CA GLY A 190 -15.74 5.11 -11.26
C GLY A 190 -16.68 5.69 -12.32
N ARG A 191 -17.75 4.95 -12.68
CA ARG A 191 -18.77 5.43 -13.62
C ARG A 191 -19.52 6.66 -13.12
N LEU A 192 -19.84 6.71 -11.82
CA LEU A 192 -20.44 7.91 -11.21
C LEU A 192 -19.49 9.11 -11.26
N GLY A 193 -18.18 8.87 -11.17
CA GLY A 193 -17.13 9.87 -11.32
C GLY A 193 -16.84 10.29 -12.77
N GLY A 194 -17.54 9.73 -13.76
CA GLY A 194 -17.40 10.07 -15.19
C GLY A 194 -16.33 9.29 -15.95
N TRP A 195 -15.86 8.16 -15.41
CA TRP A 195 -14.95 7.23 -16.10
C TRP A 195 -15.68 6.32 -17.12
#